data_AF-A0A963VWQ7-F1
#
_entry.id   AF-A0A963VWQ7-F1
#
_cell.length_a   1.000
_cell.length_b   1.000
_cell.length_c   1.000
_cell.angle_alpha   90.00
_cell.angle_beta   90.00
_cell.angle_gamma   90.00
#
_symmetry.space_group_name_H-M   'P 1'
#
loop_
_entity.id
_entity.type
_entity.pdbx_description
1 polymer ?
#
loop_
_entity_poly.entity_id
_entity_poly.type
_entity_poly.pdbx_seq_one_letter_code
_entity_poly.pdbx_strand_id
1 'polypeptide(L)'
;LASHVLSPIALSEAGSEEQKAHWLPKIASGEARIGVAISETIEVRDGAGVSFAAGKLNGTALFALDFEGADAFIVADSGGRLHLVGAKASGLKAIALTTIDRTRSVGELRFDGAEAEPLADDGGAAVGRLRDAGRVILAADSLGAGQAMIEKAVDYSGQREQFGRLIGSFQAVKHMCAEMAARHEPCRSLVWYAAHAFDSIPEDASIFACHAKSHTGEVHRFVARTSTEVHGGMGFTDLMGLHYWFKRIGFDRQALGGPETVRAELAALQGWIKAP
;
A
#
# COMPACT_ATOMS: atom_id res chain seq x y z
N LEU A 1 -7.14 -0.26 3.02
CA LEU A 1 -6.60 0.02 1.68
C LEU A 1 -7.36 -0.81 0.65
N ALA A 2 -7.27 -2.13 0.77
CA ALA A 2 -7.97 -3.06 -0.11
C ALA A 2 -9.49 -2.87 -0.03
N SER A 3 -10.10 -2.99 1.15
CA SER A 3 -11.57 -3.06 1.25
C SER A 3 -12.30 -1.77 0.91
N HIS A 4 -11.61 -0.62 0.96
CA HIS A 4 -12.23 0.70 0.83
C HIS A 4 -11.80 1.46 -0.43
N VAL A 5 -10.75 1.01 -1.11
CA VAL A 5 -10.23 1.66 -2.33
C VAL A 5 -10.12 0.64 -3.44
N LEU A 6 -9.35 -0.43 -3.23
CA LEU A 6 -9.06 -1.37 -4.31
C LEU A 6 -10.27 -2.21 -4.71
N SER A 7 -11.03 -2.73 -3.75
CA SER A 7 -12.19 -3.56 -4.07
C SER A 7 -13.36 -2.78 -4.67
N PRO A 8 -13.73 -1.56 -4.21
CA PRO A 8 -14.71 -0.75 -4.92
C PRO A 8 -14.29 -0.41 -6.35
N ILE A 9 -13.01 -0.07 -6.59
CA ILE A 9 -12.51 0.21 -7.94
C ILE A 9 -12.62 -1.05 -8.80
N ALA A 10 -12.17 -2.22 -8.31
CA ALA A 10 -12.23 -3.46 -9.09
C ALA A 10 -13.67 -3.80 -9.51
N LEU A 11 -14.62 -3.70 -8.57
CA LEU A 11 -16.02 -3.97 -8.84
C LEU A 11 -16.64 -2.91 -9.76
N SER A 12 -16.27 -1.64 -9.62
CA SER A 12 -16.81 -0.57 -10.47
C SER A 12 -16.32 -0.67 -11.91
N GLU A 13 -15.03 -0.98 -12.11
CA GLU A 13 -14.38 -1.05 -13.42
C GLU A 13 -14.67 -2.37 -14.14
N ALA A 14 -14.60 -3.51 -13.43
CA ALA A 14 -14.63 -4.84 -14.04
C ALA A 14 -15.70 -5.78 -13.45
N GLY A 15 -16.45 -5.36 -12.42
CA GLY A 15 -17.54 -6.18 -11.88
C GLY A 15 -18.73 -6.30 -12.84
N SER A 16 -19.44 -7.43 -12.79
CA SER A 16 -20.77 -7.54 -13.41
C SER A 16 -21.78 -6.66 -12.68
N GLU A 17 -22.94 -6.39 -13.29
CA GLU A 17 -24.00 -5.62 -12.64
C GLU A 17 -24.52 -6.32 -11.38
N GLU A 18 -24.56 -7.66 -11.37
CA GLU A 18 -24.91 -8.46 -10.20
C GLU A 18 -23.86 -8.32 -9.09
N GLN A 19 -22.57 -8.38 -9.44
CA GLN A 19 -21.46 -8.20 -8.48
C GLN A 19 -21.48 -6.80 -7.88
N LYS A 20 -21.67 -5.76 -8.69
CA LYS A 20 -21.80 -4.37 -8.24
C LYS A 20 -22.98 -4.20 -7.28
N ALA A 21 -24.16 -4.65 -7.69
CA ALA A 21 -25.39 -4.54 -6.90
C ALA A 21 -25.30 -5.29 -5.56
N HIS A 22 -24.58 -6.42 -5.53
CA HIS A 22 -24.40 -7.20 -4.30
C HIS A 22 -23.36 -6.58 -3.35
N TRP A 23 -22.18 -6.21 -3.86
CA TRP A 23 -21.02 -5.91 -3.02
C TRP A 23 -20.84 -4.44 -2.70
N LEU A 24 -21.06 -3.52 -3.66
CA LEU A 24 -20.77 -2.10 -3.44
C LEU A 24 -21.57 -1.49 -2.26
N PRO A 25 -22.89 -1.75 -2.10
CA PRO A 25 -23.63 -1.22 -0.95
C PRO A 25 -23.14 -1.78 0.40
N LYS A 26 -22.74 -3.05 0.43
CA LYS A 26 -22.22 -3.70 1.65
C LYS A 26 -20.84 -3.19 2.04
N ILE A 27 -19.99 -2.92 1.05
CA ILE A 27 -18.68 -2.29 1.29
C ILE A 27 -18.88 -0.86 1.81
N ALA A 28 -19.76 -0.08 1.17
CA ALA A 28 -20.01 1.31 1.55
C ALA A 28 -20.60 1.46 2.97
N SER A 29 -21.43 0.50 3.40
CA SER A 29 -22.01 0.45 4.75
C SER A 29 -21.08 -0.18 5.79
N GLY A 30 -19.99 -0.85 5.37
CA GLY A 30 -19.09 -1.60 6.25
C GLY A 30 -19.61 -2.97 6.67
N GLU A 31 -20.72 -3.44 6.09
CA GLU A 31 -21.28 -4.80 6.30
C GLU A 31 -20.41 -5.89 5.69
N ALA A 32 -19.65 -5.58 4.64
CA ALA A 32 -18.72 -6.51 4.00
C ALA A 32 -17.32 -5.92 3.88
N ARG A 33 -16.32 -6.78 4.07
CA ARG A 33 -14.91 -6.46 3.83
C ARG A 33 -14.37 -7.36 2.74
N ILE A 34 -13.74 -6.77 1.73
CA ILE A 34 -13.09 -7.53 0.65
C ILE A 34 -11.58 -7.29 0.74
N GLY A 35 -10.82 -8.38 0.85
CA GLY A 35 -9.37 -8.35 0.74
C GLY A 35 -8.93 -8.34 -0.73
N VAL A 36 -7.72 -7.88 -1.03
CA VAL A 36 -7.22 -7.83 -2.41
C VAL A 36 -5.81 -8.43 -2.50
N ALA A 37 -5.59 -9.35 -3.44
CA ALA A 37 -4.31 -10.00 -3.69
C ALA A 37 -3.89 -9.81 -5.16
N ILE A 38 -3.01 -8.83 -5.39
CA ILE A 38 -2.51 -8.46 -6.73
C ILE A 38 -0.98 -8.33 -6.77
N SER A 39 -0.28 -8.77 -5.71
CA SER A 39 1.17 -8.58 -5.53
C SER A 39 1.97 -9.18 -6.68
N GLU A 40 1.53 -10.34 -7.17
CA GLU A 40 2.18 -11.11 -8.24
C GLU A 40 2.12 -10.39 -9.60
N THR A 41 1.23 -9.40 -9.78
CA THR A 41 1.21 -8.54 -10.99
C THR A 41 2.35 -7.51 -11.01
N ILE A 42 3.08 -7.39 -9.90
CA ILE A 42 4.18 -6.44 -9.73
C ILE A 42 5.48 -7.22 -9.64
N GLU A 43 5.52 -8.21 -8.75
CA GLU A 43 6.70 -9.05 -8.54
C GLU A 43 6.27 -10.43 -8.03
N VAL A 44 6.71 -11.48 -8.73
CA VAL A 44 6.50 -12.86 -8.31
C VAL A 44 7.53 -13.24 -7.25
N ARG A 45 7.06 -13.81 -6.13
CA ARG A 45 7.89 -14.26 -5.00
C ARG A 45 7.60 -15.71 -4.67
N ASP A 46 8.63 -16.46 -4.29
CA ASP A 46 8.52 -17.87 -3.92
C ASP A 46 7.76 -18.75 -4.93
N GLY A 47 7.81 -18.39 -6.22
CA GLY A 47 7.08 -19.08 -7.29
C GLY A 47 5.55 -18.94 -7.21
N ALA A 48 5.05 -17.97 -6.43
CA ALA A 48 3.63 -17.68 -6.33
C ALA A 48 3.02 -17.28 -7.69
N GLY A 49 1.74 -17.60 -7.85
CA GLY A 49 1.01 -17.41 -9.07
C GLY A 49 -0.34 -18.11 -8.97
N VAL A 50 -1.36 -17.50 -9.56
CA VAL A 50 -2.72 -18.03 -9.55
C VAL A 50 -3.15 -18.26 -11.00
N SER A 51 -3.74 -19.41 -11.25
CA SER A 51 -4.34 -19.76 -12.54
C SER A 51 -5.83 -19.94 -12.38
N PHE A 52 -6.59 -19.57 -13.42
CA PHE A 52 -8.04 -19.76 -13.47
C PHE A 52 -8.41 -20.68 -14.63
N ALA A 53 -9.10 -21.77 -14.34
CA ALA A 53 -9.59 -22.71 -15.33
C ALA A 53 -10.91 -23.33 -14.89
N ALA A 54 -11.88 -23.44 -15.81
CA ALA A 54 -13.19 -24.05 -15.56
C ALA A 54 -13.90 -23.53 -14.29
N GLY A 55 -13.87 -22.22 -14.05
CA GLY A 55 -14.53 -21.60 -12.90
C GLY A 55 -13.78 -21.72 -11.58
N LYS A 56 -12.52 -22.17 -11.61
CA LYS A 56 -11.75 -22.47 -10.40
C LYS A 56 -10.36 -21.87 -10.41
N LEU A 57 -9.94 -21.35 -9.25
CA LEU A 57 -8.59 -20.87 -8.99
C LEU A 57 -7.70 -22.01 -8.47
N ASN A 58 -6.44 -21.99 -8.89
CA ASN A 58 -5.38 -22.88 -8.41
C ASN A 58 -4.07 -22.09 -8.23
N GLY A 59 -3.28 -22.45 -7.23
CA GLY A 59 -1.97 -21.84 -6.97
C GLY A 59 -1.96 -21.02 -5.68
N THR A 60 -1.08 -20.02 -5.62
CA THR A 60 -0.85 -19.23 -4.41
C THR A 60 -0.79 -17.74 -4.76
N ALA A 61 -1.50 -16.92 -4.00
CA ALA A 61 -1.31 -15.47 -3.97
C ALA A 61 -0.74 -15.05 -2.62
N LEU A 62 0.33 -14.26 -2.64
CA LEU A 62 1.00 -13.75 -1.46
C LEU A 62 0.60 -12.29 -1.18
N PHE A 63 0.67 -11.94 0.09
CA PHE A 63 0.44 -10.60 0.59
C PHE A 63 -0.95 -10.02 0.27
N ALA A 64 -2.00 -10.85 0.37
CA ALA A 64 -3.38 -10.40 0.32
C ALA A 64 -3.62 -9.32 1.39
N LEU A 65 -4.05 -8.13 0.95
CA LEU A 65 -4.25 -6.94 1.77
C LEU A 65 -5.64 -6.92 2.40
N ASP A 66 -5.77 -6.27 3.57
CA ASP A 66 -6.98 -6.25 4.41
C ASP A 66 -7.55 -7.66 4.62
N PHE A 67 -6.64 -8.61 4.91
CA PHE A 67 -6.93 -10.04 5.01
C PHE A 67 -7.83 -10.45 6.18
N GLU A 68 -7.59 -9.87 7.37
CA GLU A 68 -8.26 -10.33 8.58
C GLU A 68 -9.73 -9.86 8.61
N GLY A 69 -10.65 -10.82 8.75
CA GLY A 69 -12.08 -10.54 8.73
C GLY A 69 -12.64 -10.19 7.35
N ALA A 70 -11.94 -10.54 6.27
CA ALA A 70 -12.48 -10.44 4.92
C ALA A 70 -13.60 -11.48 4.69
N ASP A 71 -14.69 -11.06 4.07
CA ASP A 71 -15.81 -11.91 3.64
C ASP A 71 -15.56 -12.52 2.26
N ALA A 72 -14.75 -11.85 1.44
CA ALA A 72 -14.30 -12.30 0.14
C ALA A 72 -12.92 -11.71 -0.21
N PHE A 73 -12.30 -12.24 -1.25
CA PHE A 73 -11.05 -11.74 -1.82
C PHE A 73 -11.22 -11.46 -3.30
N ILE A 74 -10.61 -10.37 -3.78
CA ILE A 74 -10.37 -10.15 -5.21
C ILE A 74 -8.91 -10.48 -5.50
N VAL A 75 -8.67 -11.37 -6.44
CA VAL A 75 -7.35 -11.95 -6.74
C VAL A 75 -7.06 -11.80 -8.21
N ALA A 76 -5.85 -11.34 -8.56
CA ALA A 76 -5.38 -11.38 -9.94
C ALA A 76 -4.80 -12.75 -10.27
N ASP A 77 -5.19 -13.32 -11.41
CA ASP A 77 -4.48 -14.46 -11.99
C ASP A 77 -3.21 -14.01 -12.74
N SER A 78 -2.40 -14.99 -13.17
CA SER A 78 -1.18 -14.74 -13.93
C SER A 78 -1.42 -14.11 -15.31
N GLY A 79 -2.67 -14.09 -15.80
CA GLY A 79 -3.07 -13.37 -17.01
C GLY A 79 -3.47 -11.92 -16.74
N GLY A 80 -3.52 -11.48 -15.47
CA GLY A 80 -3.94 -10.14 -15.06
C GLY A 80 -5.45 -9.99 -14.89
N ARG A 81 -6.24 -11.05 -15.06
CA ARG A 81 -7.69 -10.99 -14.85
C ARG A 81 -8.01 -11.09 -13.36
N LEU A 82 -8.97 -10.28 -12.92
CA LEU A 82 -9.44 -10.28 -11.53
C LEU A 82 -10.54 -11.32 -11.31
N HIS A 83 -10.53 -11.96 -10.14
CA HIS A 83 -11.49 -12.98 -9.72
C HIS A 83 -11.96 -12.71 -8.30
N LEU A 84 -13.26 -12.83 -8.07
CA LEU A 84 -13.86 -12.75 -6.74
C LEU A 84 -14.05 -14.16 -6.16
N VAL A 85 -13.54 -14.38 -4.96
CA VAL A 85 -13.66 -15.65 -4.24
C VAL A 85 -14.13 -15.41 -2.82
N GLY A 86 -15.16 -16.13 -2.36
CA GLY A 86 -15.64 -16.03 -0.99
C GLY A 86 -14.57 -16.52 0.00
N ALA A 87 -14.43 -15.86 1.15
CA ALA A 87 -13.38 -16.20 2.13
C ALA A 87 -13.53 -17.62 2.73
N LYS A 88 -14.70 -18.24 2.57
CA LYS A 88 -15.02 -19.62 2.98
C LYS A 88 -15.23 -20.56 1.80
N ALA A 89 -14.79 -20.19 0.60
CA ALA A 89 -14.91 -21.04 -0.59
C ALA A 89 -14.21 -22.39 -0.35
N SER A 90 -14.84 -23.48 -0.76
CA SER A 90 -14.20 -24.80 -0.77
C SER A 90 -12.96 -24.74 -1.67
N GLY A 91 -11.84 -25.34 -1.24
CA GLY A 91 -10.57 -25.27 -1.97
C GLY A 91 -9.72 -24.03 -1.70
N LEU A 92 -10.20 -23.05 -0.92
CA LEU A 92 -9.40 -21.92 -0.46
C LEU A 92 -8.85 -22.19 0.95
N LYS A 93 -7.52 -22.08 1.11
CA LYS A 93 -6.86 -21.99 2.41
C LYS A 93 -6.24 -20.61 2.58
N ALA A 94 -6.83 -19.83 3.47
CA ALA A 94 -6.37 -18.50 3.85
C ALA A 94 -5.47 -18.58 5.10
N ILE A 95 -4.23 -18.07 5.01
CA ILE A 95 -3.21 -18.15 6.06
C ILE A 95 -2.77 -16.73 6.44
N ALA A 96 -3.00 -16.33 7.69
CA ALA A 96 -2.52 -15.04 8.19
C ALA A 96 -0.98 -15.02 8.24
N LEU A 97 -0.37 -13.94 7.75
CA LEU A 97 1.07 -13.72 7.83
C LEU A 97 1.42 -12.85 9.05
N THR A 98 2.49 -13.22 9.75
CA THR A 98 3.02 -12.39 10.83
C THR A 98 3.77 -11.20 10.27
N THR A 99 3.26 -10.00 10.49
CA THR A 99 3.85 -8.74 10.03
C THR A 99 4.46 -7.93 11.19
N ILE A 100 5.39 -7.03 10.85
CA ILE A 100 5.97 -6.08 11.81
C ILE A 100 4.91 -5.03 12.20
N ASP A 101 4.22 -4.46 11.21
CA ASP A 101 3.10 -3.55 11.45
C ASP A 101 1.80 -4.32 11.73
N ARG A 102 1.50 -4.50 13.02
CA ARG A 102 0.29 -5.17 13.51
C ARG A 102 -1.02 -4.41 13.23
N THR A 103 -0.94 -3.21 12.68
CA THR A 103 -2.13 -2.44 12.32
C THR A 103 -2.51 -2.60 10.85
N ARG A 104 -1.81 -3.47 10.10
CA ARG A 104 -2.25 -4.02 8.80
C ARG A 104 -2.31 -5.53 8.89
N SER A 105 -3.42 -6.11 8.42
CA SER A 105 -3.53 -7.55 8.23
C SER A 105 -3.14 -7.93 6.81
N VAL A 106 -2.27 -8.93 6.68
CA VAL A 106 -1.79 -9.46 5.40
C VAL A 106 -1.82 -10.98 5.46
N GLY A 107 -2.13 -11.64 4.35
CA GLY A 107 -2.20 -13.10 4.30
C GLY A 107 -1.70 -13.73 3.01
N GLU A 108 -1.54 -15.05 3.07
CA GLU A 108 -1.32 -15.95 1.94
C GLU A 108 -2.64 -16.66 1.61
N LEU A 109 -2.99 -16.71 0.34
CA LEU A 109 -4.15 -17.44 -0.17
C LEU A 109 -3.65 -18.61 -1.01
N ARG A 110 -3.97 -19.83 -0.60
CA ARG A 110 -3.70 -21.05 -1.37
C ARG A 110 -4.99 -21.59 -1.95
N PHE A 111 -4.99 -21.85 -3.24
CA PHE A 111 -6.13 -22.34 -4.00
C PHE A 111 -5.84 -23.74 -4.53
N ASP A 112 -6.75 -24.66 -4.23
CA ASP A 112 -6.81 -26.02 -4.75
C ASP A 112 -8.22 -26.26 -5.28
N GLY A 113 -8.45 -25.86 -6.53
CA GLY A 113 -9.74 -25.94 -7.19
C GLY A 113 -10.84 -25.09 -6.56
N ALA A 114 -10.51 -23.89 -6.07
CA ALA A 114 -11.47 -23.01 -5.39
C ALA A 114 -12.41 -22.32 -6.37
N GLU A 115 -13.73 -22.41 -6.14
CA GLU A 115 -14.72 -21.73 -6.98
C GLU A 115 -14.56 -20.20 -6.86
N ALA A 116 -14.52 -19.54 -8.01
CA ALA A 116 -14.40 -18.09 -8.08
C ALA A 116 -15.22 -17.53 -9.24
N GLU A 117 -15.75 -16.32 -9.03
CA GLU A 117 -16.46 -15.57 -10.05
C GLU A 117 -15.48 -14.65 -10.77
N PRO A 118 -15.26 -14.83 -12.09
CA PRO A 118 -14.36 -13.95 -12.80
C PRO A 118 -15.01 -12.58 -13.01
N LEU A 119 -14.21 -11.52 -12.87
CA LEU A 119 -14.59 -10.18 -13.33
C LEU A 119 -14.38 -10.08 -14.86
N ALA A 120 -14.70 -8.94 -15.45
CA ALA A 120 -14.49 -8.69 -16.87
C ALA A 120 -13.04 -8.97 -17.28
N ASP A 121 -12.87 -9.56 -18.47
CA ASP A 121 -11.56 -9.75 -19.08
C ASP A 121 -11.23 -8.52 -19.93
N ASP A 122 -10.48 -7.59 -19.35
CA ASP A 122 -10.13 -6.30 -19.93
C ASP A 122 -8.65 -6.21 -20.34
N GLY A 123 -7.97 -7.36 -20.44
CA GLY A 123 -6.54 -7.42 -20.73
C GLY A 123 -5.64 -6.86 -19.62
N GLY A 124 -6.15 -6.76 -18.38
CA GLY A 124 -5.39 -6.31 -17.21
C GLY A 124 -5.51 -4.80 -16.93
N ALA A 125 -6.42 -4.10 -17.61
CA ALA A 125 -6.63 -2.66 -17.39
C ALA A 125 -7.08 -2.36 -15.94
N ALA A 126 -8.04 -3.12 -15.41
CA ALA A 126 -8.54 -2.94 -14.05
C ALA A 126 -7.46 -3.22 -13.00
N VAL A 127 -6.65 -4.28 -13.16
CA VAL A 127 -5.57 -4.56 -12.20
C VAL A 127 -4.48 -3.49 -12.23
N GLY A 128 -4.17 -2.94 -13.41
CA GLY A 128 -3.31 -1.76 -13.55
C GLY A 128 -3.86 -0.55 -12.79
N ARG A 129 -5.16 -0.25 -12.96
CA ARG A 129 -5.86 0.81 -12.21
C ARG A 129 -5.81 0.60 -10.69
N LEU A 130 -6.02 -0.64 -10.23
CA LEU A 130 -5.91 -0.99 -8.81
C LEU A 130 -4.51 -0.75 -8.26
N ARG A 131 -3.49 -1.17 -9.00
CA ARG A 131 -2.09 -0.97 -8.64
C ARG A 131 -1.79 0.53 -8.49
N ASP A 132 -2.23 1.35 -9.44
CA ASP A 132 -1.98 2.79 -9.42
C ASP A 132 -2.72 3.48 -8.27
N ALA A 133 -4.01 3.20 -8.08
CA ALA A 133 -4.78 3.71 -6.95
C ALA A 133 -4.15 3.32 -5.60
N GLY A 134 -3.74 2.06 -5.47
CA GLY A 134 -3.10 1.57 -4.27
C GLY A 134 -1.78 2.27 -3.96
N ARG A 135 -0.97 2.51 -5.00
CA ARG A 135 0.29 3.26 -4.90
C ARG A 135 0.08 4.71 -4.46
N VAL A 136 -0.93 5.39 -4.99
CA VAL A 136 -1.29 6.76 -4.60
C VAL A 136 -1.73 6.80 -3.13
N ILE A 137 -2.60 5.88 -2.70
CA ILE A 137 -3.08 5.85 -1.32
C ILE A 137 -1.98 5.48 -0.31
N LEU A 138 -1.08 4.54 -0.65
CA LEU A 138 0.10 4.24 0.18
C LEU A 138 1.03 5.45 0.30
N ALA A 139 1.20 6.24 -0.77
CA ALA A 139 1.96 7.48 -0.71
C ALA A 139 1.29 8.52 0.19
N ALA A 140 -0.04 8.62 0.16
CA ALA A 140 -0.82 9.49 1.03
C ALA A 140 -0.75 9.08 2.51
N ASP A 141 -0.82 7.77 2.80
CA ASP A 141 -0.68 7.25 4.17
C ASP A 141 0.73 7.51 4.72
N SER A 142 1.77 7.28 3.92
CA SER A 142 3.15 7.62 4.28
C SER A 142 3.34 9.12 4.52
N LEU A 143 2.68 9.98 3.74
CA LEU A 143 2.66 11.43 3.98
C LEU A 143 2.09 11.75 5.36
N GLY A 144 0.90 11.24 5.69
CA GLY A 144 0.29 11.45 7.01
C GLY A 144 1.14 10.92 8.17
N ALA A 145 1.68 9.70 8.02
CA ALA A 145 2.58 9.10 9.00
C ALA A 145 3.86 9.93 9.19
N GLY A 146 4.43 10.44 8.09
CA GLY A 146 5.59 11.32 8.10
C GLY A 146 5.34 12.61 8.88
N GLN A 147 4.23 13.29 8.60
CA GLN A 147 3.83 14.50 9.29
C GLN A 147 3.69 14.25 10.81
N ALA A 148 3.01 13.18 11.20
CA ALA A 148 2.84 12.82 12.61
C ALA A 148 4.18 12.54 13.32
N MET A 149 5.15 11.94 12.64
CA MET A 149 6.49 11.72 13.18
C MET A 149 7.27 13.03 13.33
N ILE A 150 7.19 13.93 12.35
CA ILE A 150 7.84 15.26 12.40
C ILE A 150 7.31 16.07 13.58
N GLU A 151 5.99 16.15 13.73
CA GLU A 151 5.34 16.86 14.83
C GLU A 151 5.81 16.33 16.19
N LYS A 152 5.80 15.00 16.37
CA LYS A 152 6.29 14.37 17.60
C LYS A 152 7.76 14.67 17.87
N ALA A 153 8.61 14.64 16.85
CA ALA A 153 10.02 14.95 17.00
C ALA A 153 10.25 16.42 17.40
N VAL A 154 9.53 17.36 16.79
CA VAL A 154 9.60 18.77 17.14
C VAL A 154 9.13 18.98 18.58
N ASP A 155 7.97 18.45 18.96
CA ASP A 155 7.42 18.56 20.31
C ASP A 155 8.36 17.98 21.36
N TYR A 156 8.86 16.76 21.14
CA TYR A 156 9.81 16.12 22.04
C TYR A 156 11.10 16.95 22.18
N SER A 157 11.59 17.52 21.08
CA SER A 157 12.80 18.34 21.10
C SER A 157 12.65 19.63 21.92
N GLY A 158 11.43 20.17 22.00
CA GLY A 158 11.09 21.34 22.79
C GLY A 158 10.82 21.06 24.27
N GLN A 159 10.76 19.79 24.68
CA GLN A 159 10.47 19.40 26.07
C GLN A 159 11.65 18.69 26.74
N ARG A 160 12.42 17.91 25.99
CA ARG A 160 13.50 17.10 26.55
C ARG A 160 14.72 17.95 26.87
N GLU A 161 15.23 17.85 28.09
CA GLU A 161 16.49 18.49 28.51
C GLU A 161 17.67 17.51 28.58
N GLN A 162 18.81 17.94 28.05
CA GLN A 162 20.12 17.29 28.20
C GLN A 162 21.20 18.37 28.28
N PHE A 163 22.23 18.12 29.09
CA PHE A 163 23.33 19.07 29.31
C PHE A 163 22.83 20.48 29.72
N GLY A 164 21.79 20.51 30.57
CA GLY A 164 21.25 21.75 31.16
C GLY A 164 20.43 22.63 30.22
N ARG A 165 19.98 22.12 29.06
CA ARG A 165 19.09 22.84 28.13
C ARG A 165 18.23 21.90 27.28
N LEU A 166 17.19 22.45 26.65
CA LEU A 166 16.34 21.73 25.69
C LEU A 166 17.16 21.18 24.52
N ILE A 167 16.89 19.94 24.09
CA ILE A 167 17.63 19.32 22.98
C ILE A 167 17.40 20.06 21.65
N GLY A 168 16.23 20.68 21.49
CA GLY A 168 15.93 21.55 20.33
C GLY A 168 16.81 22.80 20.24
N SER A 169 17.60 23.14 21.26
CA SER A 169 18.57 24.25 21.19
C SER A 169 19.86 23.88 20.45
N PHE A 170 20.20 22.60 20.36
CA PHE A 170 21.41 22.14 19.66
C PHE A 170 21.18 22.17 18.15
N GLN A 171 22.14 22.73 17.41
CA GLN A 171 22.07 22.87 15.94
C GLN A 171 21.84 21.52 15.24
N ALA A 172 22.46 20.44 15.71
CA ALA A 172 22.27 19.10 15.15
C ALA A 172 20.78 18.67 15.16
N VAL A 173 20.07 18.91 16.27
CA VAL A 173 18.64 18.57 16.39
C VAL A 173 17.78 19.49 15.53
N LYS A 174 18.08 20.79 15.50
CA LYS A 174 17.39 21.75 14.63
C LYS A 174 17.50 21.36 13.16
N HIS A 175 18.70 21.02 12.70
CA HIS A 175 18.95 20.60 11.33
C HIS A 175 18.21 19.31 10.99
N MET A 176 18.19 18.32 11.88
CA MET A 176 17.40 17.09 11.68
C MET A 176 15.92 17.41 11.48
N CYS A 177 15.31 18.22 12.36
CA CYS A 177 13.89 18.58 12.23
C CYS A 177 13.61 19.40 10.96
N ALA A 178 14.46 20.38 10.65
CA ALA A 178 14.32 21.21 9.46
C ALA A 178 14.47 20.39 8.16
N GLU A 179 15.39 19.44 8.11
CA GLU A 179 15.61 18.58 6.96
C GLU A 179 14.46 17.60 6.73
N MET A 180 13.90 17.02 7.80
CA MET A 180 12.68 16.22 7.69
C MET A 180 11.54 17.03 7.07
N ALA A 181 11.28 18.24 7.59
CA ALA A 181 10.24 19.12 7.07
C ALA A 181 10.48 19.52 5.61
N ALA A 182 11.73 19.89 5.26
CA ALA A 182 12.10 20.31 3.92
C ALA A 182 11.93 19.19 2.87
N ARG A 183 12.18 17.93 3.24
CA ARG A 183 11.97 16.79 2.35
C ARG A 183 10.49 16.36 2.30
N HIS A 184 9.78 16.49 3.42
CA HIS A 184 8.38 16.11 3.54
C HIS A 184 7.43 17.04 2.75
N GLU A 185 7.59 18.35 2.88
CA GLU A 185 6.63 19.32 2.35
C GLU A 185 6.34 19.16 0.83
N PRO A 186 7.33 18.97 -0.06
CA PRO A 186 7.07 18.76 -1.48
C PRO A 186 6.26 17.50 -1.80
N CYS A 187 6.28 16.49 -0.92
CA CYS A 187 5.54 15.25 -1.12
C CYS A 187 4.03 15.47 -1.15
N ARG A 188 3.54 16.50 -0.45
CA ARG A 188 2.11 16.82 -0.40
C ARG A 188 1.57 17.15 -1.79
N SER A 189 2.22 18.06 -2.50
CA SER A 189 1.85 18.43 -3.88
C SER A 189 1.95 17.24 -4.82
N LEU A 190 2.98 16.39 -4.67
CA LEU A 190 3.16 15.21 -5.50
C LEU A 190 2.03 14.18 -5.32
N VAL A 191 1.62 13.89 -4.08
CA VAL A 191 0.52 12.98 -3.78
C VAL A 191 -0.80 13.50 -4.34
N TRP A 192 -1.10 14.79 -4.13
CA TRP A 192 -2.31 15.42 -4.66
C TRP A 192 -2.34 15.41 -6.19
N TYR A 193 -1.20 15.69 -6.84
CA TYR A 193 -1.11 15.62 -8.29
C TYR A 193 -1.30 14.20 -8.81
N ALA A 194 -0.71 13.19 -8.16
CA ALA A 194 -0.90 11.80 -8.55
C ALA A 194 -2.37 11.34 -8.42
N ALA A 195 -3.07 11.78 -7.38
CA ALA A 195 -4.51 11.56 -7.23
C ALA A 195 -5.31 12.26 -8.35
N HIS A 196 -4.97 13.53 -8.65
CA HIS A 196 -5.60 14.25 -9.76
C HIS A 196 -5.37 13.57 -11.11
N ALA A 197 -4.14 13.13 -11.40
CA ALA A 197 -3.82 12.41 -12.62
C ALA A 197 -4.60 11.09 -12.72
N PHE A 198 -4.72 10.34 -11.62
CA PHE A 198 -5.50 9.11 -11.57
C PHE A 198 -6.97 9.32 -12.01
N ASP A 199 -7.60 10.41 -11.56
CA ASP A 199 -9.01 10.68 -11.86
C ASP A 199 -9.24 11.42 -13.19
N SER A 200 -8.31 12.32 -13.57
CA SER A 200 -8.55 13.32 -14.61
C SER A 200 -7.60 13.26 -15.81
N ILE A 201 -6.50 12.52 -15.71
CA ILE A 201 -5.45 12.45 -16.75
C ILE A 201 -4.99 10.98 -16.90
N PRO A 202 -5.83 10.08 -17.46
CA PRO A 202 -5.56 8.64 -17.47
C PRO A 202 -4.20 8.25 -18.07
N GLU A 203 -3.72 8.99 -19.06
CA GLU A 203 -2.41 8.79 -19.70
C GLU A 203 -1.22 9.02 -18.75
N ASP A 204 -1.41 9.83 -17.72
CA ASP A 204 -0.40 10.20 -16.72
C ASP A 204 -0.54 9.39 -15.42
N ALA A 205 -1.67 8.71 -15.22
CA ALA A 205 -2.03 8.06 -13.96
C ALA A 205 -0.92 7.12 -13.43
N SER A 206 -0.44 6.18 -14.26
CA SER A 206 0.60 5.22 -13.85
C SER A 206 1.95 5.90 -13.60
N ILE A 207 2.30 6.91 -14.41
CA ILE A 207 3.55 7.67 -14.26
C ILE A 207 3.58 8.36 -12.90
N PHE A 208 2.52 9.09 -12.55
CA PHE A 208 2.50 9.85 -11.30
C PHE A 208 2.19 8.98 -10.07
N ALA A 209 1.47 7.87 -10.21
CA ALA A 209 1.38 6.85 -9.16
C ALA A 209 2.77 6.29 -8.79
N CYS A 210 3.60 5.97 -9.81
CA CYS A 210 4.96 5.50 -9.60
C CYS A 210 5.87 6.57 -8.98
N HIS A 211 5.79 7.82 -9.46
CA HIS A 211 6.52 8.94 -8.86
C HIS A 211 6.15 9.14 -7.40
N ALA A 212 4.86 9.25 -7.08
CA ALA A 212 4.38 9.46 -5.72
C ALA A 212 4.82 8.32 -4.81
N LYS A 213 4.57 7.06 -5.19
CA LYS A 213 4.91 5.88 -4.38
C LYS A 213 6.40 5.78 -4.09
N SER A 214 7.24 5.90 -5.13
CA SER A 214 8.69 5.72 -4.97
C SER A 214 9.35 6.89 -4.24
N HIS A 215 8.91 8.12 -4.49
CA HIS A 215 9.48 9.31 -3.84
C HIS A 215 9.07 9.38 -2.36
N THR A 216 7.79 9.25 -2.06
CA THR A 216 7.30 9.26 -0.67
C THR A 216 7.87 8.09 0.14
N GLY A 217 8.05 6.91 -0.47
CA GLY A 217 8.69 5.77 0.20
C GLY A 217 10.14 6.04 0.63
N GLU A 218 10.91 6.83 -0.11
CA GLU A 218 12.27 7.22 0.30
C GLU A 218 12.27 8.36 1.32
N VAL A 219 11.47 9.41 1.08
CA VAL A 219 11.38 10.56 1.98
C VAL A 219 10.91 10.12 3.36
N HIS A 220 9.85 9.32 3.43
CA HIS A 220 9.29 8.93 4.72
C HIS A 220 10.12 7.86 5.44
N ARG A 221 10.89 7.04 4.72
CA ARG A 221 11.94 6.21 5.35
C ARG A 221 12.98 7.07 6.05
N PHE A 222 13.42 8.17 5.42
CA PHE A 222 14.32 9.14 6.04
C PHE A 222 13.67 9.79 7.26
N VAL A 223 12.45 10.34 7.12
CA VAL A 223 11.70 10.96 8.23
C VAL A 223 11.53 9.99 9.41
N ALA A 224 11.16 8.73 9.15
CA ALA A 224 10.96 7.74 10.20
C ALA A 224 12.24 7.47 10.99
N ARG A 225 13.37 7.34 10.30
CA ARG A 225 14.67 7.11 10.94
C ARG A 225 15.12 8.35 11.73
N THR A 226 15.06 9.53 11.12
CA THR A 226 15.52 10.78 11.73
C THR A 226 14.66 11.19 12.91
N SER A 227 13.34 10.98 12.83
CA SER A 227 12.44 11.22 13.96
C SER A 227 12.78 10.30 15.14
N THR A 228 13.07 9.02 14.88
CA THR A 228 13.53 8.10 15.94
C THR A 228 14.85 8.57 16.56
N GLU A 229 15.77 9.09 15.74
CA GLU A 229 17.04 9.64 16.20
C GLU A 229 16.88 10.88 17.08
N VAL A 230 15.97 11.80 16.75
CA VAL A 230 15.62 12.96 17.60
C VAL A 230 15.13 12.52 18.99
N HIS A 231 14.42 11.39 19.07
CA HIS A 231 13.96 10.83 20.34
C HIS A 231 15.02 10.01 21.09
N GLY A 232 16.14 9.65 20.44
CA GLY A 232 17.16 8.77 20.98
C GLY A 232 16.57 7.43 21.42
N GLY A 233 17.00 6.93 22.59
CA GLY A 233 16.50 5.66 23.13
C GLY A 233 14.97 5.62 23.30
N MET A 234 14.32 6.75 23.61
CA MET A 234 12.86 6.81 23.74
C MET A 234 12.13 6.48 22.43
N GLY A 235 12.73 6.80 21.28
CA GLY A 235 12.17 6.52 19.97
C GLY A 235 12.07 5.03 19.64
N PHE A 236 12.85 4.20 20.33
CA PHE A 236 12.81 2.73 20.21
C PHE A 236 11.82 2.07 21.17
N THR A 237 11.27 2.83 22.13
CA THR A 237 10.30 2.30 23.09
C THR A 237 8.86 2.49 22.62
N ASP A 238 7.95 1.71 23.19
CA ASP A 238 6.53 1.81 22.87
C ASP A 238 5.87 3.06 23.48
N LEU A 239 6.51 3.69 24.48
CA LEU A 239 5.95 4.77 25.30
C LEU A 239 5.52 6.00 24.49
N MET A 240 6.22 6.32 23.40
CA MET A 240 5.96 7.50 22.58
C MET A 240 5.02 7.22 21.40
N GLY A 241 4.67 5.94 21.16
CA GLY A 241 3.88 5.52 20.00
C GLY A 241 4.57 5.75 18.64
N LEU A 242 5.84 6.17 18.63
CA LEU A 242 6.56 6.51 17.39
C LEU A 242 6.77 5.28 16.49
N HIS A 243 6.95 4.13 17.12
CA HIS A 243 7.10 2.84 16.47
C HIS A 243 5.89 2.44 15.61
N TYR A 244 4.66 2.91 15.89
CA TYR A 244 3.51 2.64 15.02
C TYR A 244 3.72 3.22 13.62
N TRP A 245 4.10 4.49 13.54
CA TRP A 245 4.35 5.20 12.29
C TRP A 245 5.59 4.69 11.56
N PHE A 246 6.67 4.39 12.32
CA PHE A 246 7.86 3.77 11.75
C PHE A 246 7.55 2.46 11.01
N LYS A 247 6.76 1.58 11.66
CA LYS A 247 6.36 0.29 11.08
C LYS A 247 5.40 0.46 9.91
N ARG A 248 4.46 1.41 10.00
CA ARG A 248 3.54 1.78 8.91
C ARG A 248 4.31 2.21 7.66
N ILE A 249 5.21 3.18 7.79
CA ILE A 249 6.05 3.65 6.68
C ILE A 249 6.88 2.50 6.10
N GLY A 250 7.39 1.61 6.96
CA GLY A 250 8.09 0.40 6.52
C GLY A 250 7.21 -0.52 5.66
N PHE A 251 5.95 -0.74 6.06
CA PHE A 251 4.98 -1.49 5.29
C PHE A 251 4.65 -0.80 3.96
N ASP A 252 4.26 0.48 4.01
CA ASP A 252 3.86 1.25 2.83
C ASP A 252 4.99 1.36 1.81
N ARG A 253 6.24 1.42 2.25
CA ARG A 253 7.40 1.41 1.36
C ARG A 253 7.44 0.13 0.50
N GLN A 254 7.03 -1.02 1.03
CA GLN A 254 7.16 -2.32 0.36
C GLN A 254 5.89 -2.77 -0.35
N ALA A 255 4.71 -2.48 0.20
CA ALA A 255 3.44 -2.86 -0.38
C ALA A 255 3.29 -2.28 -1.79
N LEU A 256 2.79 -3.10 -2.73
CA LEU A 256 2.61 -2.75 -4.14
C LEU A 256 3.89 -2.24 -4.84
N GLY A 257 5.04 -2.78 -4.43
CA GLY A 257 6.36 -2.51 -5.02
C GLY A 257 7.21 -1.56 -4.18
N GLY A 258 8.47 -1.96 -3.98
CA GLY A 258 9.50 -1.12 -3.38
C GLY A 258 9.91 0.04 -4.31
N PRO A 259 10.52 1.12 -3.79
CA PRO A 259 10.95 2.25 -4.60
C PRO A 259 11.82 1.87 -5.80
N GLU A 260 12.67 0.85 -5.66
CA GLU A 260 13.55 0.35 -6.71
C GLU A 260 12.73 -0.27 -7.87
N THR A 261 11.83 -1.21 -7.55
CA THR A 261 10.92 -1.85 -8.52
C THR A 261 10.04 -0.82 -9.23
N VAL A 262 9.43 0.09 -8.46
CA VAL A 262 8.52 1.11 -8.99
C VAL A 262 9.25 2.11 -9.89
N ARG A 263 10.50 2.46 -9.60
CA ARG A 263 11.31 3.31 -10.48
C ARG A 263 11.74 2.61 -11.76
N ALA A 264 12.01 1.31 -11.71
CA ALA A 264 12.29 0.53 -12.91
C ALA A 264 11.06 0.49 -13.84
N GLU A 265 9.88 0.27 -13.28
CA GLU A 265 8.61 0.35 -14.02
C GLU A 265 8.39 1.73 -14.63
N LEU A 266 8.59 2.80 -13.86
CA LEU A 266 8.50 4.17 -14.34
C LEU A 266 9.47 4.45 -15.50
N ALA A 267 10.72 3.98 -15.40
CA ALA A 267 11.71 4.14 -16.46
C ALA A 267 11.26 3.44 -17.75
N ALA A 268 10.60 2.28 -17.64
CA ALA A 268 10.02 1.59 -18.79
C ALA A 268 8.84 2.37 -19.39
N LEU A 269 7.92 2.88 -18.55
CA LEU A 269 6.78 3.69 -18.97
C LEU A 269 7.20 4.96 -19.71
N GLN A 270 8.31 5.57 -19.32
CA GLN A 270 8.88 6.77 -19.96
C GLN A 270 9.81 6.45 -21.14
N GLY A 271 9.95 5.18 -21.52
CA GLY A 271 10.77 4.74 -22.66
C GLY A 271 12.28 4.84 -22.44
N TRP A 272 12.75 4.95 -21.19
CA TRP A 272 14.19 4.99 -20.87
C TRP A 272 14.82 3.60 -20.89
N ILE A 273 14.03 2.56 -20.60
CA ILE A 273 14.42 1.15 -20.70
C ILE A 273 13.31 0.35 -21.39
N LYS A 274 13.64 -0.85 -21.86
CA LYS A 274 12.61 -1.79 -22.33
C LYS A 274 11.82 -2.32 -21.13
N ALA A 275 10.51 -2.53 -21.32
CA ALA A 275 9.71 -3.27 -20.35
C ALA A 275 10.30 -4.69 -20.17
N PRO A 276 10.35 -5.20 -18.93
CA PRO A 276 10.84 -6.55 -18.64
C PRO A 276 9.99 -7.64 -19.31
#